data_AF-A0A7V5BFU3-F1
#
_entry.id   AF-A0A7V5BFU3-F1
#
_cell.length_a   1.000
_cell.length_b   1.000
_cell.length_c   1.000
_cell.angle_alpha   90.00
_cell.angle_beta   90.00
_cell.angle_gamma   90.00
#
_symmetry.space_group_name_H-M   'P 1'
#
loop_
_entity.id
_entity.type
_entity.pdbx_description
1 polymer ?
#
loop_
_entity_poly.entity_id
_entity_poly.type
_entity_poly.pdbx_seq_one_letter_code
_entity_poly.pdbx_strand_id
1 'polypeptide(L)'
;FMGWGPYSEKKAMIRVEAKVLAGYDLEKMTYKVDEKSKTITITSLPEPEIMSIDDDLSYYDILEGYWNSFSEEDYNKINRQIKEYVRQVAKEGEVMDVARQQGLDLLMSMQDLVSLSGWKLVLPPQKSPSLPPEKPQEIQ
;
A
#
# COMPACT_ATOMS: atom_id res chain seq x y z
N PHE A 1 -24.60 36.33 22.53
CA PHE A 1 -23.25 36.89 22.36
C PHE A 1 -22.68 36.38 21.06
N MET A 2 -22.35 37.32 20.16
CA MET A 2 -22.15 37.15 18.72
C MET A 2 -20.65 36.95 18.43
N GLY A 3 -20.27 35.86 17.77
CA GLY A 3 -18.90 35.65 17.30
C GLY A 3 -18.74 36.12 15.85
N TRP A 4 -18.41 37.40 15.65
CA TRP A 4 -17.94 37.91 14.35
C TRP A 4 -16.44 38.15 14.43
N GLY A 5 -15.69 37.26 13.79
CA GLY A 5 -14.30 37.51 13.40
C GLY A 5 -14.15 37.12 11.92
N PRO A 6 -13.32 37.82 11.12
CA PRO A 6 -13.17 37.58 9.68
C PRO A 6 -12.41 36.29 9.32
N TYR A 7 -12.28 35.35 10.26
CA TYR A 7 -11.53 34.10 10.11
C TYR A 7 -12.49 32.92 10.12
N SER A 8 -13.41 32.86 9.15
CA SER A 8 -14.13 31.62 8.90
C SER A 8 -13.14 30.63 8.28
N GLU A 9 -12.69 29.62 9.04
CA GLU A 9 -11.97 28.49 8.49
C GLU A 9 -12.78 27.92 7.32
N LYS A 10 -12.18 27.88 6.12
CA LYS A 10 -12.77 27.27 4.94
C LYS A 10 -12.96 25.78 5.23
N LYS A 11 -14.20 25.29 5.28
CA LYS A 11 -14.53 23.87 5.49
C LYS A 11 -15.05 23.26 4.19
N ALA A 12 -14.36 22.25 3.68
CA ALA A 12 -14.79 21.43 2.54
C ALA A 12 -14.74 19.95 2.95
N MET A 13 -15.67 19.14 2.43
CA MET A 13 -15.69 17.69 2.65
C MET A 13 -15.25 17.00 1.37
N ILE A 14 -14.05 16.42 1.37
CA ILE A 14 -13.45 15.82 0.18
C ILE A 14 -13.54 14.29 0.30
N ARG A 15 -14.16 13.63 -0.69
CA ARG A 15 -14.05 12.18 -0.88
C ARG A 15 -12.96 11.94 -1.92
N VAL A 16 -12.05 11.01 -1.60
CA VAL A 16 -10.86 10.69 -2.38
C VAL A 16 -10.95 9.23 -2.81
N GLU A 17 -10.79 8.99 -4.10
CA GLU A 17 -10.53 7.66 -4.65
C GLU A 17 -9.09 7.63 -5.17
N ALA A 18 -8.31 6.64 -4.74
CA ALA A 18 -6.92 6.48 -5.09
C ALA A 18 -6.60 5.00 -5.32
N LYS A 19 -5.79 4.70 -6.32
CA LYS A 19 -5.24 3.36 -6.52
C LYS A 19 -3.85 3.31 -5.91
N VAL A 20 -3.61 2.29 -5.10
CA VAL A 20 -2.34 2.12 -4.41
C VAL A 20 -1.76 0.77 -4.77
N LEU A 21 -0.51 0.78 -5.23
CA LEU A 21 0.26 -0.42 -5.49
C LEU A 21 1.20 -0.66 -4.31
N ALA A 22 1.08 -1.84 -3.69
CA ALA A 22 2.01 -2.31 -2.68
C ALA A 22 2.70 -3.59 -3.16
N GLY A 23 3.95 -3.79 -2.78
CA GLY A 23 4.73 -4.93 -3.23
C GLY A 23 6.08 -5.02 -2.54
N TYR A 24 6.83 -6.06 -2.87
CA TYR A 24 8.19 -6.26 -2.38
C TYR A 24 9.18 -5.62 -3.34
N ASP A 25 10.04 -4.76 -2.82
CA ASP A 25 11.23 -4.30 -3.53
C ASP A 25 12.30 -5.39 -3.47
N LEU A 26 12.41 -6.19 -4.54
CA LEU A 26 13.35 -7.31 -4.62
C LEU A 26 14.81 -6.86 -4.69
N GLU A 27 15.11 -5.60 -5.00
CA GLU A 27 16.49 -5.09 -4.95
C GLU A 27 17.02 -5.07 -3.51
N LYS A 28 16.11 -4.96 -2.52
CA LYS A 28 16.43 -5.05 -1.08
C LYS A 28 16.54 -6.48 -0.57
N MET A 29 16.24 -7.49 -1.39
CA MET A 29 16.34 -8.90 -1.00
C MET A 29 17.79 -9.36 -1.02
N THR A 30 18.19 -10.13 -0.01
CA THR A 30 19.51 -10.77 0.02
C THR A 30 19.38 -12.29 0.03
N TYR A 31 20.27 -12.97 -0.69
CA TYR A 31 20.30 -14.42 -0.78
C TYR A 31 21.72 -14.95 -0.93
N LYS A 32 21.89 -16.23 -0.64
CA LYS A 32 23.12 -16.98 -0.86
C LYS A 32 22.84 -18.19 -1.73
N VAL A 33 23.80 -18.54 -2.57
CA VAL A 33 23.74 -19.70 -3.44
C VAL A 33 24.88 -20.64 -3.05
N ASP A 34 24.53 -21.88 -2.75
CA ASP A 34 25.48 -22.98 -2.59
C ASP A 34 25.27 -23.98 -3.73
N GLU A 35 26.15 -23.94 -4.72
CA GLU A 35 26.10 -24.81 -5.89
C GLU A 35 26.37 -26.28 -5.55
N LYS A 36 27.16 -26.56 -4.51
CA LYS A 36 27.51 -27.94 -4.11
C LYS A 36 26.30 -28.65 -3.54
N SER A 37 25.55 -27.96 -2.67
CA SER A 37 24.31 -28.46 -2.09
C SER A 37 23.06 -28.11 -2.91
N LYS A 38 23.23 -27.45 -4.06
CA LYS A 38 22.16 -26.93 -4.91
C LYS A 38 21.08 -26.19 -4.12
N THR A 39 21.51 -25.34 -3.19
CA THR A 39 20.61 -24.64 -2.27
C THR A 39 20.71 -23.13 -2.46
N ILE A 40 19.57 -22.49 -2.67
CA ILE A 40 19.41 -21.04 -2.62
C ILE A 40 18.75 -20.71 -1.28
N THR A 41 19.39 -19.85 -0.49
CA THR A 41 18.88 -19.43 0.83
C THR A 41 18.61 -17.94 0.78
N ILE A 42 17.34 -17.54 0.88
CA ILE A 42 16.97 -16.14 1.08
C ILE A 42 17.34 -15.76 2.51
N THR A 43 18.32 -14.87 2.68
CA THR A 43 18.82 -14.46 3.99
C THR A 43 18.03 -13.31 4.59
N SER A 44 17.44 -12.46 3.75
CA SER A 44 16.55 -11.39 4.18
C SER A 44 15.53 -11.12 3.09
N LEU A 45 14.25 -11.24 3.43
CA LEU A 45 13.14 -10.76 2.63
C LEU A 45 12.69 -9.42 3.23
N PRO A 46 12.64 -8.32 2.45
CA PRO A 46 12.13 -7.04 2.96
C PRO A 46 10.63 -7.16 3.27
N GLU A 47 10.09 -6.28 4.11
CA GLU A 47 8.63 -6.13 4.19
C GLU A 47 8.11 -5.47 2.90
N PRO A 48 6.85 -5.73 2.51
CA PRO A 48 6.25 -5.00 1.40
C PRO A 48 6.20 -3.50 1.72
N GLU A 49 6.23 -2.68 0.69
CA GLU A 49 6.11 -1.22 0.77
C GLU A 49 5.19 -0.69 -0.33
N ILE A 50 4.73 0.56 -0.14
CA ILE A 50 3.94 1.27 -1.16
C ILE A 50 4.87 1.62 -2.33
N MET A 51 4.62 1.00 -3.48
CA MET A 51 5.39 1.17 -4.70
C MET A 51 4.92 2.40 -5.48
N SER A 52 3.60 2.60 -5.55
CA SER A 52 3.01 3.77 -6.18
C SER A 52 1.65 4.11 -5.58
N ILE A 53 1.28 5.37 -5.73
CA ILE A 53 -0.07 5.86 -5.52
C ILE A 53 -0.41 6.56 -6.82
N ASP A 54 -1.44 6.09 -7.53
CA ASP A 54 -1.86 6.74 -8.76
C ASP A 54 -2.30 8.17 -8.45
N ASP A 55 -1.74 9.11 -9.22
CA ASP A 55 -1.86 10.55 -8.96
C ASP A 55 -3.23 11.14 -9.35
N ASP A 56 -4.11 10.35 -9.98
CA ASP A 56 -5.50 10.71 -10.33
C ASP A 56 -6.43 10.67 -9.11
N LEU A 57 -6.04 11.40 -8.07
CA LEU A 57 -6.87 11.65 -6.91
C LEU A 57 -8.17 12.34 -7.38
N SER A 58 -9.24 11.57 -7.39
CA SER A 58 -10.54 12.07 -7.83
C SER A 58 -11.23 12.78 -6.68
N TYR A 59 -11.50 14.08 -6.84
CA TYR A 59 -12.18 14.92 -5.87
C TYR A 59 -13.69 14.78 -6.07
N TYR A 60 -14.38 14.15 -5.10
CA TYR A 60 -15.79 13.84 -5.29
C TYR A 60 -16.79 14.87 -4.77
N ASP A 61 -16.37 15.99 -4.18
CA ASP A 61 -17.20 17.20 -4.01
C ASP A 61 -16.40 18.28 -3.27
N ILE A 62 -16.10 19.40 -3.91
CA ILE A 62 -15.68 20.60 -3.18
C ILE A 62 -16.92 21.49 -3.12
N LEU A 63 -17.54 21.59 -1.96
CA LEU A 63 -18.67 22.51 -1.75
C LEU A 63 -18.15 23.96 -1.76
N GLU A 64 -17.94 24.52 -2.96
CA GLU A 64 -17.66 25.94 -3.12
C GLU A 64 -18.96 26.73 -2.87
N GLY A 65 -19.10 27.28 -1.67
CA GLY A 65 -20.06 28.35 -1.44
C GLY A 65 -19.65 29.59 -2.26
N TYR A 66 -20.63 30.43 -2.61
CA TYR A 66 -20.48 31.67 -3.42
C TYR A 66 -19.44 32.70 -2.89
N TRP A 67 -18.82 32.43 -1.74
CA TRP A 67 -17.86 33.29 -1.04
C TRP A 67 -16.48 32.63 -0.84
N ASN A 68 -16.22 31.48 -1.46
CA ASN A 68 -15.04 30.67 -1.16
C ASN A 68 -14.30 30.17 -2.41
N SER A 69 -13.60 31.04 -3.12
CA SER A 69 -12.66 30.62 -4.17
C SER A 69 -11.37 30.09 -3.55
N PHE A 70 -10.96 28.87 -3.87
CA PHE A 70 -9.66 28.32 -3.52
C PHE A 70 -8.57 28.92 -4.43
N SER A 71 -7.44 29.31 -3.86
CA SER A 71 -6.26 29.72 -4.62
C SER A 71 -5.47 28.50 -5.12
N GLU A 72 -4.61 28.67 -6.12
CA GLU A 72 -3.70 27.59 -6.58
C GLU A 72 -2.81 27.06 -5.44
N GLU A 73 -2.40 27.93 -4.51
CA GLU A 73 -1.63 27.54 -3.32
C GLU A 73 -2.46 26.67 -2.37
N ASP A 74 -3.75 26.99 -2.19
CA ASP A 74 -4.66 26.16 -1.40
C ASP A 74 -4.83 24.77 -2.03
N TYR A 75 -4.99 24.70 -3.36
CA TYR A 75 -5.09 23.42 -4.08
C TYR A 75 -3.83 22.57 -3.94
N ASN A 76 -2.65 23.17 -4.08
CA ASN A 76 -1.38 22.46 -3.90
C ASN A 76 -1.22 21.92 -2.46
N LYS A 77 -1.61 22.71 -1.46
CA LYS A 77 -1.59 22.29 -0.06
C LYS A 77 -2.56 21.14 0.20
N ILE A 78 -3.80 21.23 -0.30
CA ILE A 78 -4.81 20.18 -0.18
C ILE A 78 -4.32 18.90 -0.86
N ASN A 79 -3.78 18.98 -2.08
CA ASN A 79 -3.28 17.82 -2.81
C ASN A 79 -2.15 17.11 -2.04
N ARG A 80 -1.21 17.87 -1.48
CA ARG A 80 -0.15 17.30 -0.64
C ARG A 80 -0.69 16.59 0.59
N GLN A 81 -1.64 17.20 1.30
CA GLN A 81 -2.28 16.61 2.48
C GLN A 81 -3.03 15.33 2.13
N ILE A 82 -3.74 15.30 0.99
CA ILE A 82 -4.44 14.11 0.51
C ILE A 82 -3.45 12.98 0.19
N LYS A 83 -2.35 13.26 -0.54
CA LYS A 83 -1.33 12.25 -0.83
C LYS A 83 -0.71 11.66 0.44
N GLU A 84 -0.42 12.52 1.43
CA GLU A 84 0.08 12.08 2.73
C GLU A 84 -0.94 11.23 3.48
N TYR A 85 -2.22 11.63 3.47
CA TYR A 85 -3.31 10.87 4.08
C TYR A 85 -3.53 9.50 3.42
N VAL A 86 -3.65 9.44 2.09
CA VAL A 86 -3.80 8.18 1.34
C VAL A 86 -2.64 7.24 1.63
N ARG A 87 -1.40 7.75 1.65
CA ARG A 87 -0.23 6.95 1.99
C ARG A 87 -0.32 6.37 3.40
N GLN A 88 -0.78 7.15 4.38
CA GLN A 88 -0.93 6.68 5.75
C GLN A 88 -2.01 5.59 5.84
N VAL A 89 -3.19 5.84 5.27
CA VAL A 89 -4.28 4.85 5.24
C VAL A 89 -3.85 3.57 4.55
N ALA A 90 -3.11 3.65 3.44
CA ALA A 90 -2.61 2.48 2.75
C ALA A 90 -1.60 1.68 3.59
N LYS A 91 -0.67 2.36 4.28
CA LYS A 91 0.33 1.70 5.15
C LYS A 91 -0.31 0.95 6.32
N GLU A 92 -1.39 1.48 6.87
CA GLU A 92 -2.13 0.90 7.99
C GLU A 92 -3.24 -0.04 7.53
N GLY A 93 -3.49 -0.12 6.23
CA GLY A 93 -4.62 -0.82 5.62
C GLY A 93 -4.29 -2.22 5.10
N GLU A 94 -5.35 -2.89 4.64
CA GLU A 94 -5.32 -4.28 4.15
C GLU A 94 -4.38 -4.49 2.94
N VAL A 95 -4.10 -3.44 2.17
CA VAL A 95 -3.26 -3.53 0.96
C VAL A 95 -1.85 -4.05 1.27
N MET A 96 -1.30 -3.71 2.44
CA MET A 96 0.01 -4.23 2.87
C MET A 96 -0.04 -5.71 3.23
N ASP A 97 -1.14 -6.15 3.85
CA ASP A 97 -1.35 -7.54 4.23
C ASP A 97 -1.59 -8.42 3.01
N VAL A 98 -2.37 -7.93 2.05
CA VAL A 98 -2.58 -8.59 0.75
C VAL A 98 -1.25 -8.71 -0.01
N ALA A 99 -0.46 -7.63 -0.07
CA ALA A 99 0.85 -7.68 -0.71
C ALA A 99 1.77 -8.72 -0.04
N ARG A 100 1.76 -8.77 1.31
CA ARG A 100 2.51 -9.78 2.07
C ARG A 100 2.08 -11.20 1.70
N GLN A 101 0.78 -11.47 1.70
CA GLN A 101 0.24 -12.78 1.38
C GLN A 101 0.60 -13.21 -0.04
N GLN A 102 0.38 -12.34 -1.03
CA GLN A 102 0.69 -12.64 -2.42
C GLN A 102 2.18 -12.90 -2.65
N GLY A 103 3.06 -12.15 -1.97
CA GLY A 103 4.51 -12.39 -2.03
C GLY A 103 4.91 -13.75 -1.45
N LEU A 104 4.30 -14.15 -0.33
CA LEU A 104 4.51 -15.48 0.27
C LEU A 104 4.06 -16.59 -0.67
N ASP A 105 2.85 -16.48 -1.25
CA ASP A 105 2.30 -17.48 -2.16
C ASP A 105 3.18 -17.64 -3.40
N LEU A 106 3.73 -16.54 -3.92
CA LEU A 106 4.68 -16.56 -5.03
C LEU A 106 5.99 -17.25 -4.63
N LEU A 107 6.54 -16.97 -3.45
CA LEU A 107 7.78 -17.60 -2.96
C LEU A 107 7.60 -19.11 -2.75
N MET A 108 6.44 -19.55 -2.27
CA MET A 108 6.09 -20.97 -2.14
C MET A 108 6.01 -21.62 -3.53
N SER A 109 5.35 -20.97 -4.48
CA SER A 109 5.29 -21.44 -5.86
C SER A 109 6.67 -21.54 -6.50
N MET A 110 7.56 -20.57 -6.25
CA MET A 110 8.96 -20.62 -6.68
C MET A 110 9.72 -21.77 -6.03
N GLN A 111 9.49 -22.03 -4.74
CA GLN A 111 10.12 -23.15 -4.03
C GLN A 111 9.74 -24.48 -4.69
N ASP A 112 8.46 -24.68 -5.03
CA ASP A 112 7.97 -25.86 -5.73
C ASP A 112 8.64 -26.00 -7.10
N LEU A 113 8.67 -24.93 -7.91
CA LEU A 113 9.30 -24.94 -9.24
C LEU A 113 10.80 -25.23 -9.18
N VAL A 114 11.52 -24.61 -8.25
CA VAL A 114 12.96 -24.83 -8.06
C VAL A 114 13.23 -26.27 -7.64
N SER A 115 12.35 -26.87 -6.82
CA SER A 115 12.47 -28.27 -6.39
C SER A 115 12.43 -29.26 -7.56
N LEU A 116 11.65 -28.97 -8.62
CA LEU A 116 11.59 -29.80 -9.83
C LEU A 116 12.93 -29.86 -10.58
N SER A 117 13.77 -28.83 -10.44
CA SER A 117 15.12 -28.79 -11.03
C SER A 117 16.19 -29.50 -10.17
N GLY A 118 15.80 -30.07 -9.03
CA GLY A 118 16.72 -30.67 -8.05
C GLY A 118 17.48 -29.65 -7.21
N TRP A 119 17.04 -28.40 -7.22
CA TRP A 119 17.52 -27.33 -6.34
C TRP A 119 16.58 -27.14 -5.15
N LYS A 120 17.09 -26.59 -4.06
CA LYS A 120 16.30 -26.27 -2.86
C LYS A 120 16.26 -24.77 -2.66
N LEU A 121 15.07 -24.20 -2.53
CA LEU A 121 14.89 -22.82 -2.06
C LEU A 121 14.55 -22.85 -0.56
N VAL A 122 15.34 -22.14 0.25
CA VAL A 122 15.10 -21.96 1.68
C VAL A 122 14.64 -20.54 1.92
N LEU A 123 13.42 -20.41 2.43
CA LEU A 123 12.80 -19.13 2.78
C LEU A 123 13.15 -18.76 4.24
N PRO A 124 13.25 -17.46 4.58
CA PRO A 124 13.39 -17.01 5.95
C PRO A 124 12.15 -17.39 6.78
N PRO A 125 12.27 -17.47 8.12
CA PRO A 125 11.13 -17.68 8.99
C PRO A 125 10.15 -16.51 8.87
N GLN A 126 8.93 -16.80 8.39
CA GLN A 126 7.92 -15.79 8.16
C GLN A 126 6.97 -15.69 9.35
N LYS A 127 6.59 -14.46 9.70
CA LYS A 127 5.48 -14.23 10.63
C LYS A 127 4.20 -14.67 9.90
N SER A 128 3.46 -15.63 10.45
CA SER A 128 2.22 -16.11 9.83
C SER A 128 1.32 -14.93 9.49
N PRO A 129 0.76 -14.87 8.27
CA PRO A 129 -0.23 -13.87 7.93
C PRO A 129 -1.42 -14.04 8.88
N SER A 130 -1.86 -12.94 9.50
CA SER A 130 -3.22 -12.90 10.04
C SER A 130 -4.16 -13.05 8.84
N LEU A 131 -4.96 -14.11 8.84
CA LEU A 131 -5.98 -14.37 7.84
C LEU A 131 -6.75 -13.06 7.56
N PRO A 132 -6.86 -12.61 6.30
CA PRO A 132 -7.82 -11.58 5.94
C PRO A 132 -9.20 -12.03 6.44
N PRO A 133 -10.03 -11.13 6.99
CA PRO A 133 -11.41 -11.48 7.26
C PRO A 133 -12.02 -12.00 5.95
N GLU A 134 -12.59 -13.20 6.02
CA GLU A 134 -13.25 -13.84 4.89
C GLU A 134 -14.22 -12.81 4.27
N LYS A 135 -14.00 -12.42 3.01
CA LYS A 135 -14.94 -11.52 2.32
C LYS A 135 -16.32 -12.15 2.46
N PRO A 136 -17.34 -11.44 2.98
CA PRO A 136 -18.68 -11.98 3.06
C PRO A 136 -19.05 -12.50 1.67
N GLN A 137 -19.39 -13.79 1.59
CA GLN A 137 -19.91 -14.37 0.36
C GLN A 137 -21.12 -13.52 -0.04
N GLU A 138 -21.01 -12.80 -1.14
CA GLU A 138 -22.09 -12.00 -1.68
C GLU A 138 -23.18 -12.98 -2.10
N ILE A 139 -24.22 -13.09 -1.27
CA ILE A 139 -25.38 -13.94 -1.53
C ILE A 139 -26.10 -13.29 -2.73
N GLN A 140 -26.06 -13.95 -3.88
CA GLN A 140 -26.88 -13.64 -5.05
C GLN A 140 -28.35 -13.96 -4.78
#